data_AF-A0A956U6H8-F1
#
_entry.id   AF-A0A956U6H8-F1
#
_cell.length_a   1.000
_cell.length_b   1.000
_cell.length_c   1.000
_cell.angle_alpha   90.00
_cell.angle_beta   90.00
_cell.angle_gamma   90.00
#
_symmetry.space_group_name_H-M   'P 1'
#
loop_
_entity.id
_entity.type
_entity.pdbx_description
1 polymer ?
#
loop_
_entity_poly.entity_id
_entity_poly.type
_entity_poly.pdbx_seq_one_letter_code
_entity_poly.pdbx_strand_id
1 'polypeptide(L)'
;MKKDLGTSGDGVNFKLTIDLTREPTPNLGLPPEAVPGLSTIKELVRGLRYQSFDDLIGKKIEVSSIESAAAEVGAMIEQYGIKIGPVESQFSEGTFMKYGLLDYSYPVLDSPVMAERQPVRFLKEIGLLPDRADVDDAIFPDAGLGFLEELLEEVRANQLLFKIFLDSEGEYRGAQGPYGDKWRELDPSQFFPCRFVVSDACLSNCSSIWLTKHFYL
;
A
#
# COMPACT_ATOMS: atom_id res chain seq x y z
N MET A 1 61.30 39.62 5.10
CA MET A 1 60.39 40.09 6.15
C MET A 1 59.28 39.05 6.29
N LYS A 2 58.95 38.65 7.52
CA LYS A 2 57.87 37.71 7.94
C LYS A 2 56.53 38.05 7.24
N LYS A 3 55.56 37.14 7.01
CA LYS A 3 54.93 36.20 7.96
C LYS A 3 53.98 35.21 7.24
N ASP A 4 53.87 34.01 7.82
CA ASP A 4 53.03 32.84 7.49
C ASP A 4 51.50 33.01 7.61
N LEU A 5 50.75 32.13 6.91
CA LEU A 5 49.83 31.07 7.44
C LEU A 5 48.76 30.74 6.38
N GLY A 6 48.76 29.55 5.78
CA GLY A 6 47.89 28.42 6.17
C GLY A 6 46.66 28.37 5.24
N THR A 7 46.09 27.26 4.78
CA THR A 7 46.23 25.81 5.02
C THR A 7 45.57 25.09 3.84
N SER A 8 46.13 23.94 3.50
CA SER A 8 45.56 22.89 2.65
C SER A 8 44.17 22.45 3.11
N GLY A 9 43.29 22.15 2.16
CA GLY A 9 42.06 21.41 2.39
C GLY A 9 41.91 20.35 1.31
N ASP A 10 42.46 19.17 1.56
CA ASP A 10 42.22 17.97 0.78
C ASP A 10 40.71 17.72 0.70
N GLY A 11 40.18 17.74 -0.52
CA GLY A 11 38.80 17.37 -0.81
C GLY A 11 38.65 15.86 -0.64
N VAL A 12 38.34 15.42 0.59
CA VAL A 12 37.97 14.03 0.85
C VAL A 12 36.54 13.83 0.35
N ASN A 13 36.42 13.18 -0.81
CA ASN A 13 35.16 12.68 -1.32
C ASN A 13 34.74 11.45 -0.49
N PHE A 14 33.91 11.66 0.54
CA PHE A 14 33.36 10.57 1.34
C PHE A 14 32.23 9.88 0.58
N LYS A 15 32.56 8.81 -0.13
CA LYS A 15 31.58 7.89 -0.70
C LYS A 15 31.22 6.83 0.35
N LEU A 16 30.19 7.11 1.16
CA LEU A 16 29.71 6.14 2.16
C LEU A 16 28.86 5.07 1.46
N THR A 17 29.43 3.87 1.31
CA THR A 17 28.72 2.71 0.76
C THR A 17 28.09 1.94 1.91
N ILE A 18 26.77 2.07 2.11
CA ILE A 18 26.05 1.30 3.13
C ILE A 18 25.58 -0.02 2.53
N ASP A 19 26.21 -1.10 3.00
CA ASP A 19 25.87 -2.49 2.74
C ASP A 19 24.73 -2.93 3.68
N LEU A 20 23.55 -3.17 3.10
CA LEU A 20 22.33 -3.55 3.84
C LEU A 20 22.29 -5.05 4.21
N THR A 21 23.33 -5.82 3.87
CA THR A 21 23.43 -7.26 4.13
C THR A 21 24.30 -7.62 5.34
N ARG A 22 24.99 -6.64 5.95
CA ARG A 22 25.84 -6.84 7.12
C ARG A 22 25.10 -6.59 8.43
N GLU A 23 25.34 -7.47 9.41
CA GLU A 23 24.97 -7.21 10.81
C GLU A 23 25.67 -5.94 11.33
N PRO A 24 24.97 -5.13 12.14
CA PRO A 24 25.47 -3.80 12.51
C PRO A 24 26.67 -3.91 13.45
N THR A 25 27.80 -3.33 13.04
CA THR A 25 28.84 -2.91 13.98
C THR A 25 28.51 -1.51 14.50
N PRO A 26 28.67 -1.24 15.81
CA PRO A 26 28.19 -0.01 16.41
C PRO A 26 29.19 1.14 16.27
N ASN A 27 28.64 2.36 16.27
CA ASN A 27 29.26 3.66 16.56
C ASN A 27 29.93 4.44 15.41
N LEU A 28 29.06 5.13 14.65
CA LEU A 28 29.34 6.44 14.06
C LEU A 28 28.81 7.56 14.96
N GLY A 29 29.33 7.70 16.19
CA GLY A 29 29.29 8.93 17.01
C GLY A 29 27.99 9.74 17.20
N LEU A 30 26.84 9.26 16.76
CA LEU A 30 25.55 9.94 16.90
C LEU A 30 24.83 9.39 18.12
N PRO A 31 24.14 10.24 18.91
CA PRO A 31 23.32 9.74 19.99
C PRO A 31 22.24 8.80 19.44
N PRO A 32 21.82 7.76 20.20
CA PRO A 32 20.88 6.72 19.76
C PRO A 32 19.51 7.23 19.27
N GLU A 33 19.26 8.53 19.42
CA GLU A 33 17.97 9.20 19.25
C GLU A 33 17.92 10.05 17.97
N ALA A 34 18.96 10.01 17.13
CA ALA A 34 19.19 11.05 16.11
C ALA A 34 18.66 10.79 14.68
N VAL A 35 17.93 9.71 14.39
CA VAL A 35 17.13 9.63 13.14
C VAL A 35 15.83 8.85 13.38
N PRO A 36 14.74 9.53 13.79
CA PRO A 36 13.42 8.90 13.98
C PRO A 36 12.93 8.14 12.73
N GLY A 37 13.33 8.56 11.53
CA GLY A 37 12.91 7.95 10.27
C GLY A 37 13.58 6.59 9.98
N LEU A 38 14.88 6.43 10.23
CA LEU A 38 15.61 5.25 9.75
C LEU A 38 15.31 3.99 10.57
N SER A 39 15.13 4.11 11.88
CA SER A 39 14.72 2.99 12.74
C SER A 39 13.31 2.53 12.42
N THR A 40 12.37 3.48 12.27
CA THR A 40 10.97 3.26 11.92
C THR A 40 10.84 2.58 10.56
N ILE A 41 11.55 3.09 9.54
CA ILE A 41 11.58 2.47 8.21
C ILE A 41 12.16 1.05 8.27
N LYS A 42 13.24 0.81 9.02
CA LYS A 42 13.81 -0.54 9.17
C LYS A 42 12.85 -1.49 9.85
N GLU A 43 12.09 -1.02 10.83
CA GLU A 43 11.09 -1.83 11.52
C GLU A 43 9.91 -2.15 10.58
N LEU A 44 9.41 -1.14 9.86
CA LEU A 44 8.38 -1.29 8.83
C LEU A 44 8.80 -2.34 7.80
N VAL A 45 10.00 -2.20 7.22
CA VAL A 45 10.55 -3.14 6.22
C VAL A 45 10.65 -4.57 6.76
N ARG A 46 10.98 -4.75 8.05
CA ARG A 46 11.13 -6.09 8.65
C ARG A 46 9.79 -6.75 8.94
N GLY A 47 8.78 -5.96 9.34
CA GLY A 47 7.48 -6.46 9.72
C GLY A 47 6.47 -6.52 8.58
N LEU A 48 6.65 -5.69 7.53
CA LEU A 48 5.73 -5.63 6.41
C LEU A 48 5.68 -6.97 5.68
N ARG A 49 4.46 -7.47 5.55
CA ARG A 49 4.10 -8.63 4.75
C ARG A 49 3.26 -8.11 3.61
N TYR A 50 3.71 -8.37 2.39
CA TYR A 50 2.98 -8.03 1.18
C TYR A 50 3.18 -9.13 0.15
N GLN A 51 2.10 -9.51 -0.53
CA GLN A 51 2.14 -10.39 -1.67
C GLN A 51 1.00 -10.06 -2.62
N SER A 52 1.34 -9.75 -3.87
CA SER A 52 0.32 -9.61 -4.91
C SER A 52 -0.28 -10.97 -5.29
N PHE A 53 -1.54 -10.95 -5.67
CA PHE A 53 -2.31 -12.12 -6.12
C PHE A 53 -2.59 -12.01 -7.62
N ASP A 54 -1.53 -12.07 -8.42
CA ASP A 54 -1.57 -11.86 -9.88
C ASP A 54 -2.57 -12.79 -10.60
N ASP A 55 -2.76 -14.01 -10.09
CA ASP A 55 -3.70 -14.99 -10.66
C ASP A 55 -5.18 -14.52 -10.62
N LEU A 56 -5.50 -13.61 -9.70
CA LEU A 56 -6.82 -13.00 -9.60
C LEU A 56 -6.96 -11.76 -10.49
N ILE A 57 -5.86 -11.08 -10.83
CA ILE A 57 -5.89 -9.87 -11.64
C ILE A 57 -6.40 -10.20 -13.05
N GLY A 58 -7.33 -9.39 -13.55
CA GLY A 58 -8.03 -9.58 -14.83
C GLY A 58 -9.17 -10.60 -14.79
N LYS A 59 -9.41 -11.28 -13.66
CA LYS A 59 -10.58 -12.15 -13.51
C LYS A 59 -11.85 -11.32 -13.45
N LYS A 60 -12.93 -11.91 -13.98
CA LYS A 60 -14.23 -11.26 -14.07
C LYS A 60 -15.19 -11.90 -13.10
N ILE A 61 -16.01 -11.07 -12.47
CA ILE A 61 -17.10 -11.48 -11.61
C ILE A 61 -18.34 -10.69 -11.98
N GLU A 62 -19.48 -11.36 -12.05
CA GLU A 62 -20.77 -10.71 -12.17
C GLU A 62 -21.37 -10.66 -10.77
N VAL A 63 -21.66 -9.45 -10.31
CA VAL A 63 -22.23 -9.19 -8.99
C VAL A 63 -23.73 -8.96 -9.13
N SER A 64 -24.53 -9.65 -8.34
CA SER A 64 -25.99 -9.61 -8.49
C SER A 64 -26.65 -8.39 -7.83
N SER A 65 -26.11 -7.90 -6.72
CA SER A 65 -26.55 -6.66 -6.07
C SER A 65 -25.44 -6.06 -5.22
N ILE A 66 -25.58 -4.80 -4.80
CA ILE A 66 -24.59 -4.15 -3.93
C ILE A 66 -24.53 -4.80 -2.54
N GLU A 67 -25.65 -5.32 -2.04
CA GLU A 67 -25.77 -5.97 -0.74
C GLU A 67 -25.11 -7.36 -0.72
N SER A 68 -25.15 -8.09 -1.84
CA SER A 68 -24.52 -9.40 -1.95
C SER A 68 -23.07 -9.34 -2.45
N ALA A 69 -22.64 -8.20 -3.00
CA ALA A 69 -21.33 -7.99 -3.62
C ALA A 69 -20.16 -8.51 -2.79
N ALA A 70 -20.09 -8.14 -1.51
CA ALA A 70 -19.00 -8.55 -0.64
C ALA A 70 -18.98 -10.07 -0.41
N ALA A 71 -20.13 -10.73 -0.34
CA ALA A 71 -20.20 -12.18 -0.18
C ALA A 71 -19.84 -12.92 -1.47
N GLU A 72 -20.28 -12.40 -2.62
CA GLU A 72 -19.99 -12.98 -3.95
C GLU A 72 -18.50 -12.87 -4.29
N VAL A 73 -17.89 -11.70 -4.06
CA VAL A 73 -16.44 -11.50 -4.20
C VAL A 73 -15.68 -12.40 -3.21
N GLY A 74 -16.16 -12.52 -1.98
CA GLY A 74 -15.57 -13.42 -0.99
C GLY A 74 -15.57 -14.88 -1.45
N ALA A 75 -16.69 -15.37 -1.97
CA ALA A 75 -16.81 -16.73 -2.51
C ALA A 75 -15.87 -16.96 -3.70
N MET A 76 -15.61 -15.95 -4.53
CA MET A 76 -14.60 -16.03 -5.59
C MET A 76 -13.19 -16.18 -5.02
N ILE A 77 -12.82 -15.40 -3.99
CA ILE A 77 -11.51 -15.45 -3.35
C ILE A 77 -11.25 -16.85 -2.75
N GLU A 78 -12.25 -17.44 -2.08
CA GLU A 78 -12.12 -18.76 -1.45
C GLU A 78 -11.83 -19.88 -2.47
N GLN A 79 -12.21 -19.73 -3.74
CA GLN A 79 -11.86 -20.69 -4.81
C GLN A 79 -10.35 -20.75 -5.08
N TYR A 80 -9.59 -19.73 -4.65
CA TYR A 80 -8.13 -19.68 -4.74
C TYR A 80 -7.44 -20.20 -3.46
N GLY A 81 -8.19 -20.82 -2.56
CA GLY A 81 -7.64 -21.49 -1.37
C GLY A 81 -7.30 -20.55 -0.21
N ILE A 82 -7.78 -19.31 -0.25
CA ILE A 82 -7.63 -18.33 0.83
C ILE A 82 -8.92 -18.33 1.64
N LYS A 83 -8.87 -18.71 2.92
CA LYS A 83 -10.06 -18.58 3.78
C LYS A 83 -10.08 -17.21 4.40
N ILE A 84 -11.21 -16.54 4.24
CA ILE A 84 -11.42 -15.17 4.67
C ILE A 84 -12.57 -15.10 5.69
N GLY A 85 -12.52 -14.10 6.55
CA GLY A 85 -13.61 -13.77 7.46
C GLY A 85 -14.59 -12.77 6.84
N PRO A 86 -15.55 -12.27 7.63
CA PRO A 86 -16.45 -11.21 7.19
C PRO A 86 -15.66 -9.95 6.83
N VAL A 87 -16.14 -9.20 5.85
CA VAL A 87 -15.51 -7.95 5.41
C VAL A 87 -15.39 -6.96 6.58
N GLU A 88 -14.20 -6.38 6.78
CA GLU A 88 -13.95 -5.48 7.92
C GLU A 88 -14.47 -4.06 7.68
N SER A 89 -14.42 -3.62 6.43
CA SER A 89 -14.99 -2.34 6.00
C SER A 89 -16.06 -2.60 4.96
N GLN A 90 -17.30 -2.28 5.32
CA GLN A 90 -18.36 -2.23 4.32
C GLN A 90 -18.09 -1.03 3.43
N PHE A 91 -17.76 -1.34 2.18
CA PHE A 91 -17.68 -0.38 1.10
C PHE A 91 -18.95 0.50 1.08
N SER A 92 -18.79 1.82 0.89
CA SER A 92 -19.95 2.71 0.79
C SER A 92 -20.55 2.61 -0.60
N GLU A 93 -21.87 2.41 -0.70
CA GLU A 93 -22.60 2.48 -1.98
C GLU A 93 -22.21 3.73 -2.79
N GLY A 94 -21.95 4.84 -2.10
CA GLY A 94 -21.50 6.09 -2.70
C GLY A 94 -20.17 5.99 -3.45
N THR A 95 -19.24 5.11 -3.05
CA THR A 95 -17.98 4.90 -3.77
C THR A 95 -18.22 4.19 -5.10
N PHE A 96 -19.11 3.19 -5.14
CA PHE A 96 -19.52 2.54 -6.39
C PHE A 96 -20.25 3.56 -7.26
N MET A 97 -21.16 4.32 -6.65
CA MET A 97 -21.92 5.32 -7.40
C MET A 97 -21.04 6.43 -7.98
N LYS A 98 -20.00 6.81 -7.26
CA LYS A 98 -19.10 7.89 -7.69
C LYS A 98 -18.05 7.42 -8.68
N TYR A 99 -17.52 6.21 -8.53
CA TYR A 99 -16.32 5.80 -9.26
C TYR A 99 -16.48 4.48 -10.03
N GLY A 100 -17.56 3.74 -9.83
CA GLY A 100 -17.78 2.45 -10.48
C GLY A 100 -16.77 1.38 -10.03
N LEU A 101 -16.31 1.45 -8.79
CA LEU A 101 -15.30 0.54 -8.23
C LEU A 101 -15.94 -0.28 -7.11
N LEU A 102 -15.30 -1.38 -6.72
CA LEU A 102 -15.47 -2.04 -5.42
C LEU A 102 -14.09 -2.24 -4.80
N ASP A 103 -13.94 -1.88 -3.52
CA ASP A 103 -12.70 -2.03 -2.75
C ASP A 103 -13.02 -2.72 -1.43
N TYR A 104 -12.54 -3.95 -1.27
CA TYR A 104 -12.84 -4.78 -0.10
C TYR A 104 -11.57 -5.22 0.63
N SER A 105 -11.68 -5.28 1.95
CA SER A 105 -10.66 -5.83 2.85
C SER A 105 -11.28 -6.94 3.70
N TYR A 106 -10.73 -8.15 3.58
CA TYR A 106 -11.17 -9.31 4.34
C TYR A 106 -10.06 -9.78 5.28
N PRO A 107 -10.37 -10.11 6.54
CA PRO A 107 -9.40 -10.71 7.43
C PRO A 107 -9.10 -12.14 6.96
N VAL A 108 -7.83 -12.53 6.96
CA VAL A 108 -7.42 -13.86 6.51
C VAL A 108 -7.45 -14.81 7.69
N LEU A 109 -8.29 -15.84 7.61
CA LEU A 109 -8.44 -16.86 8.65
C LEU A 109 -7.41 -17.98 8.49
N ASP A 110 -7.09 -18.32 7.25
CA ASP A 110 -6.16 -19.38 6.89
C ASP A 110 -5.60 -19.09 5.49
N SER A 111 -4.28 -19.12 5.36
CA SER A 111 -3.61 -19.00 4.07
C SER A 111 -2.38 -19.91 4.04
N PRO A 112 -2.26 -20.78 3.02
CA PRO A 112 -1.05 -21.59 2.84
C PRO A 112 0.16 -20.75 2.39
N VAL A 113 -0.06 -19.47 2.10
CA VAL A 113 0.89 -18.61 1.41
C VAL A 113 1.48 -17.61 2.40
N MET A 114 2.81 -17.56 2.49
CA MET A 114 3.61 -16.32 2.49
C MET A 114 5.11 -16.66 2.55
N ALA A 115 5.79 -16.60 1.41
CA ALA A 115 7.22 -16.32 1.39
C ALA A 115 7.59 -15.61 0.08
N GLU A 116 7.29 -14.32 -0.01
CA GLU A 116 8.17 -13.45 -0.77
C GLU A 116 8.44 -12.16 0.01
N ARG A 117 9.73 -11.93 0.27
CA ARG A 117 10.24 -10.79 1.03
C ARG A 117 11.00 -9.87 0.09
N GLN A 118 10.28 -8.99 -0.60
CA GLN A 118 10.89 -7.79 -1.21
C GLN A 118 10.23 -6.48 -0.72
N PRO A 119 10.01 -6.29 0.60
CA PRO A 119 9.32 -5.12 1.14
C PRO A 119 10.01 -3.81 0.74
N VAL A 120 11.35 -3.78 0.67
CA VAL A 120 12.09 -2.60 0.21
C VAL A 120 11.76 -2.23 -1.23
N ARG A 121 11.72 -3.23 -2.12
CA ARG A 121 11.41 -2.99 -3.55
C ARG A 121 9.98 -2.51 -3.70
N PHE A 122 9.04 -3.18 -3.04
CA PHE A 122 7.63 -2.80 -3.05
C PHE A 122 7.42 -1.38 -2.53
N LEU A 123 7.99 -1.03 -1.38
CA LEU A 123 7.89 0.32 -0.81
C LEU A 123 8.48 1.40 -1.72
N LYS A 124 9.51 1.09 -2.53
CA LYS A 124 10.02 1.99 -3.58
C LYS A 124 9.05 2.12 -4.75
N GLU A 125 8.51 1.00 -5.22
CA GLU A 125 7.56 0.96 -6.35
C GLU A 125 6.30 1.80 -6.07
N ILE A 126 5.86 1.86 -4.81
CA ILE A 126 4.72 2.70 -4.39
C ILE A 126 5.14 4.11 -3.92
N GLY A 127 6.40 4.50 -4.08
CA GLY A 127 6.89 5.84 -3.77
C GLY A 127 7.09 6.15 -2.27
N LEU A 128 6.96 5.18 -1.36
CA LEU A 128 7.19 5.37 0.09
C LEU A 128 8.68 5.39 0.47
N LEU A 129 9.55 4.82 -0.37
CA LEU A 129 11.00 4.93 -0.22
C LEU A 129 11.59 5.61 -1.45
N PRO A 130 12.26 6.77 -1.30
CA PRO A 130 12.91 7.44 -2.42
C PRO A 130 14.10 6.62 -2.96
N ASP A 131 14.42 6.79 -4.23
CA ASP A 131 15.66 6.26 -4.79
C ASP A 131 16.85 7.09 -4.29
N ARG A 132 17.98 6.41 -4.00
CA ARG A 132 19.16 6.99 -3.34
C ARG A 132 19.74 8.24 -4.04
N ALA A 133 19.42 8.46 -5.31
CA ALA A 133 19.88 9.61 -6.07
C ALA A 133 19.10 10.90 -5.79
N ASP A 134 17.91 10.79 -5.17
CA ASP A 134 16.92 11.86 -5.06
C ASP A 134 16.64 12.24 -3.60
N VAL A 135 17.54 11.91 -2.67
CA VAL A 135 17.36 12.20 -1.24
C VAL A 135 18.09 13.48 -0.86
N ASP A 136 17.38 14.60 -0.93
CA ASP A 136 17.62 15.77 -0.08
C ASP A 136 16.85 15.52 1.23
N ASP A 137 17.46 15.83 2.37
CA ASP A 137 16.86 15.64 3.71
C ASP A 137 15.53 16.42 3.86
N ALA A 138 15.26 17.39 2.98
CA ALA A 138 13.98 18.09 2.84
C ALA A 138 12.87 17.29 2.12
N ILE A 139 13.18 16.13 1.53
CA ILE A 139 12.28 15.26 0.74
C ILE A 139 11.73 14.11 1.59
N PHE A 140 11.46 14.37 2.87
CA PHE A 140 10.33 13.72 3.52
C PHE A 140 9.20 14.75 3.53
N PRO A 141 8.59 15.05 2.37
CA PRO A 141 7.64 16.15 2.27
C PRO A 141 6.32 15.65 2.83
N ASP A 142 5.93 16.15 4.02
CA ASP A 142 4.55 16.25 4.54
C ASP A 142 3.60 15.02 4.50
N ALA A 143 4.00 13.86 3.98
CA ALA A 143 3.47 12.55 4.34
C ALA A 143 4.04 12.22 5.71
N GLY A 144 3.54 12.98 6.71
CA GLY A 144 4.16 13.19 7.99
C GLY A 144 4.46 11.91 8.76
N LEU A 145 5.39 12.01 9.71
CA LEU A 145 5.74 10.94 10.65
C LEU A 145 4.53 10.15 11.17
N GLY A 146 3.37 10.81 11.36
CA GLY A 146 2.12 10.15 11.76
C GLY A 146 1.64 9.04 10.80
N PHE A 147 1.82 9.18 9.49
CA PHE A 147 1.46 8.13 8.54
C PHE A 147 2.42 6.92 8.62
N LEU A 148 3.72 7.17 8.78
CA LEU A 148 4.70 6.11 9.01
C LEU A 148 4.46 5.39 10.35
N GLU A 149 4.02 6.12 11.37
CA GLU A 149 3.62 5.57 12.66
C GLU A 149 2.37 4.69 12.52
N GLU A 150 1.33 5.12 11.79
CA GLU A 150 0.15 4.29 11.48
C GLU A 150 0.53 3.00 10.74
N LEU A 151 1.36 3.09 9.69
CA LEU A 151 1.85 1.92 8.97
C LEU A 151 2.57 0.95 9.92
N LEU A 152 3.37 1.48 10.84
CA LEU A 152 4.11 0.67 11.80
C LEU A 152 3.20 0.03 12.84
N GLU A 153 2.17 0.73 13.31
CA GLU A 153 1.15 0.19 14.21
C GLU A 153 0.40 -0.98 13.57
N GLU A 154 -0.02 -0.85 12.30
CA GLU A 154 -0.66 -1.93 11.55
C GLU A 154 0.27 -3.15 11.40
N VAL A 155 1.53 -2.90 11.00
CA VAL A 155 2.52 -3.96 10.86
C VAL A 155 2.80 -4.67 12.18
N ARG A 156 2.77 -3.94 13.31
CA ARG A 156 2.92 -4.51 14.66
C ARG A 156 1.68 -5.31 15.09
N ALA A 157 0.49 -4.85 14.75
CA ALA A 157 -0.75 -5.61 14.97
C ALA A 157 -0.71 -6.93 14.19
N ASN A 158 0.00 -6.94 13.04
CA ASN A 158 0.32 -8.12 12.25
C ASN A 158 -0.93 -8.92 11.86
N GLN A 159 -2.05 -8.23 11.70
CA GLN A 159 -3.28 -8.79 11.19
C GLN A 159 -3.18 -8.91 9.68
N LEU A 160 -3.32 -10.13 9.15
CA LEU A 160 -3.25 -10.37 7.71
C LEU A 160 -4.61 -10.12 7.06
N LEU A 161 -4.60 -9.29 6.02
CA LEU A 161 -5.77 -8.91 5.24
C LEU A 161 -5.60 -9.34 3.79
N PHE A 162 -6.70 -9.80 3.18
CA PHE A 162 -6.83 -9.94 1.74
C PHE A 162 -7.54 -8.68 1.22
N LYS A 163 -6.86 -7.95 0.34
CA LYS A 163 -7.38 -6.72 -0.27
C LYS A 163 -7.62 -6.96 -1.75
N ILE A 164 -8.76 -6.50 -2.25
CA ILE A 164 -9.14 -6.66 -3.66
C ILE A 164 -9.80 -5.39 -4.17
N PHE A 165 -9.35 -4.95 -5.34
CA PHE A 165 -9.85 -3.78 -6.05
C PHE A 165 -10.48 -4.24 -7.35
N LEU A 166 -11.73 -3.88 -7.58
CA LEU A 166 -12.47 -4.25 -8.77
C LEU A 166 -13.02 -3.01 -9.49
N ASP A 167 -12.85 -2.98 -10.80
CA ASP A 167 -13.42 -1.96 -11.67
C ASP A 167 -14.66 -2.49 -12.39
N SER A 168 -15.73 -1.69 -12.45
CA SER A 168 -16.91 -2.03 -13.25
C SER A 168 -16.60 -2.07 -14.75
N GLU A 169 -17.15 -3.06 -15.42
CA GLU A 169 -17.13 -3.19 -16.88
C GLU A 169 -18.49 -2.78 -17.46
N GLY A 170 -18.46 -2.07 -18.59
CA GLY A 170 -19.65 -1.73 -19.38
C GLY A 170 -19.97 -0.25 -19.45
N GLU A 171 -21.26 0.06 -19.51
CA GLU A 171 -21.78 1.42 -19.68
C GLU A 171 -21.68 2.27 -18.40
N TYR A 172 -21.74 1.61 -17.24
CA TYR A 172 -21.55 2.28 -15.97
C TYR A 172 -20.07 2.32 -15.59
N ARG A 173 -19.51 3.53 -15.41
CA ARG A 173 -18.13 3.77 -14.95
C ARG A 173 -18.10 4.83 -13.85
N GLY A 174 -19.14 4.84 -13.01
CA GLY A 174 -19.35 5.88 -11.98
C GLY A 174 -19.75 7.25 -12.54
N ALA A 175 -19.50 8.29 -11.74
CA ALA A 175 -19.81 9.68 -12.00
C ALA A 175 -19.04 10.29 -13.18
N GLN A 176 -17.94 9.66 -13.63
CA GLN A 176 -17.23 10.06 -14.84
C GLN A 176 -17.97 9.67 -16.13
N GLY A 177 -19.02 8.84 -16.02
CA GLY A 177 -19.94 8.52 -17.10
C GLY A 177 -21.01 9.61 -17.35
N PRO A 178 -22.13 9.28 -18.02
CA PRO A 178 -23.16 10.26 -18.40
C PRO A 178 -23.90 10.88 -17.20
N TYR A 179 -23.62 10.41 -15.98
CA TYR A 179 -24.34 10.75 -14.77
C TYR A 179 -23.74 11.95 -14.01
N GLY A 180 -22.48 12.32 -14.25
CA GLY A 180 -21.84 13.50 -13.67
C GLY A 180 -22.05 13.61 -12.15
N ASP A 181 -22.34 14.82 -11.67
CA ASP A 181 -22.57 15.10 -10.24
C ASP A 181 -23.87 14.53 -9.67
N LYS A 182 -24.77 13.98 -10.50
CA LYS A 182 -26.07 13.46 -10.07
C LYS A 182 -26.02 12.05 -9.49
N TRP A 183 -24.83 11.46 -9.38
CA TRP A 183 -24.65 10.09 -8.89
C TRP A 183 -25.25 9.85 -7.49
N ARG A 184 -25.38 10.89 -6.67
CA ARG A 184 -25.96 10.82 -5.32
C ARG A 184 -27.47 10.58 -5.30
N GLU A 185 -28.16 10.86 -6.41
CA GLU A 185 -29.62 10.74 -6.53
C GLU A 185 -30.03 9.43 -7.21
N LEU A 186 -29.05 8.64 -7.67
CA LEU A 186 -29.27 7.41 -8.39
C LEU A 186 -29.43 6.23 -7.43
N ASP A 187 -30.31 5.30 -7.79
CA ASP A 187 -30.51 4.05 -7.09
C ASP A 187 -29.46 3.02 -7.56
N PRO A 188 -28.57 2.53 -6.68
CA PRO A 188 -27.55 1.55 -7.05
C PRO A 188 -28.12 0.30 -7.73
N SER A 189 -29.32 -0.14 -7.33
CA SER A 189 -29.95 -1.36 -7.84
C SER A 189 -30.20 -1.34 -9.35
N GLN A 190 -30.28 -0.15 -9.95
CA GLN A 190 -30.47 0.02 -11.40
C GLN A 190 -29.24 -0.40 -12.22
N PHE A 191 -28.08 -0.50 -11.59
CA PHE A 191 -26.81 -0.84 -12.24
C PHE A 191 -26.42 -2.31 -12.06
N PHE A 192 -27.23 -3.10 -11.35
CA PHE A 192 -27.00 -4.52 -11.13
C PHE A 192 -28.00 -5.40 -11.93
N PRO A 193 -27.62 -6.61 -12.38
CA PRO A 193 -26.31 -7.23 -12.18
C PRO A 193 -25.21 -6.49 -12.95
N CYS A 194 -24.06 -6.33 -12.30
CA CYS A 194 -22.94 -5.56 -12.82
C CYS A 194 -21.72 -6.45 -12.95
N ARG A 195 -20.99 -6.34 -14.06
CA ARG A 195 -19.73 -7.06 -14.24
C ARG A 195 -18.59 -6.22 -13.74
N PHE A 196 -17.67 -6.88 -13.05
CA PHE A 196 -16.45 -6.29 -12.55
C PHE A 196 -15.25 -7.09 -13.03
N VAL A 197 -14.13 -6.41 -13.21
CA VAL A 197 -12.81 -7.00 -13.40
C VAL A 197 -11.95 -6.72 -12.18
N VAL A 198 -11.22 -7.72 -11.71
CA VAL A 198 -10.24 -7.52 -10.64
C VAL A 198 -9.05 -6.76 -11.21
N SER A 199 -8.85 -5.55 -10.73
CA SER A 199 -7.75 -4.69 -11.18
C SER A 199 -6.51 -4.83 -10.31
N ASP A 200 -6.69 -5.17 -9.03
CA ASP A 200 -5.60 -5.47 -8.12
C ASP A 200 -6.07 -6.40 -7.00
N ALA A 201 -5.14 -7.20 -6.48
CA ALA A 201 -5.39 -8.08 -5.35
C ALA A 201 -4.09 -8.34 -4.59
N CYS A 202 -4.14 -8.35 -3.26
CA CYS A 202 -2.98 -8.68 -2.44
C CYS A 202 -3.33 -9.24 -1.06
N LEU A 203 -2.37 -9.95 -0.49
CA LEU A 203 -2.26 -10.18 0.95
C LEU A 203 -1.35 -9.11 1.55
N SER A 204 -1.79 -8.45 2.62
CA SER A 204 -0.98 -7.48 3.35
C SER A 204 -1.30 -7.48 4.84
N ASN A 205 -0.30 -7.27 5.70
CA ASN A 205 -0.53 -6.95 7.11
C ASN A 205 -0.56 -5.44 7.41
N CYS A 206 -0.63 -4.64 6.36
CA CYS A 206 -0.66 -3.20 6.41
C CYS A 206 -1.76 -2.73 5.47
N SER A 207 -2.85 -2.21 6.03
CA SER A 207 -4.03 -1.78 5.29
C SER A 207 -3.78 -0.46 4.55
N SER A 208 -3.03 0.43 5.19
CA SER A 208 -2.76 1.80 4.74
C SER A 208 -1.83 1.85 3.53
N ILE A 209 -1.06 0.79 3.29
CA ILE A 209 -0.24 0.66 2.06
C ILE A 209 -1.10 0.59 0.79
N TRP A 210 -2.32 0.07 0.92
CA TRP A 210 -3.28 -0.02 -0.19
C TRP A 210 -3.82 1.35 -0.59
N LEU A 211 -4.08 2.21 0.40
CA LEU A 211 -4.49 3.59 0.16
C LEU A 211 -3.39 4.34 -0.60
N THR A 212 -2.13 4.14 -0.20
CA THR A 212 -0.97 4.72 -0.91
C THR A 212 -0.92 4.23 -2.35
N LYS A 213 -1.10 2.93 -2.59
CA LYS A 213 -1.02 2.32 -3.93
C LYS A 213 -2.09 2.83 -4.90
N HIS A 214 -3.33 3.02 -4.44
CA HIS A 214 -4.47 3.29 -5.33
C HIS A 214 -4.96 4.74 -5.32
N PHE A 215 -4.79 5.47 -4.22
CA PHE A 215 -5.43 6.77 -4.05
C PHE A 215 -4.48 7.96 -4.03
N TYR A 216 -3.16 7.73 -4.12
CA TYR A 216 -2.11 8.76 -4.17
C TYR A 216 -2.34 9.88 -3.13
N LEU A 217 -1.80 9.70 -1.91
CA LEU A 217 -1.47 10.84 -1.07
C LEU A 217 -0.39 11.69 -1.74
#